data_AF-A0A520Y3X6-F1
#
_entry.id   AF-A0A520Y3X6-F1
#
_cell.length_a   1.000
_cell.length_b   1.000
_cell.length_c   1.000
_cell.angle_alpha   90.00
_cell.angle_beta   90.00
_cell.angle_gamma   90.00
#
_symmetry.space_group_name_H-M   'P 1'
#
loop_
_entity.id
_entity.type
_entity.pdbx_description
1 polymer ?
#
loop_
_entity_poly.entity_id
_entity_poly.type
_entity_poly.pdbx_seq_one_letter_code
_entity_poly.pdbx_strand_id
1 'polypeptide(L)'
;MPSIKSLLRRDWFIGLVVTILFLFLAEAGWMAVLDRQAYNVGVKFSATKEPHEDIVIVAIDDKSLQELGAWPWSRDVLAKTTRLLSRAKPSVLGFTMPFDTDQDEAGLKSLAGLRAIIKKE
;
A
#
# COMPACT_ATOMS: atom_id res chain seq x y z
N MET A 1 -4.26 7.28 52.83
CA MET A 1 -4.68 7.50 51.43
C MET A 1 -4.69 9.00 51.16
N PRO A 2 -3.88 9.52 50.22
CA PRO A 2 -3.87 10.95 49.92
C PRO A 2 -5.19 11.38 49.24
N SER A 3 -5.67 12.58 49.58
CA SER A 3 -6.91 13.15 49.04
C SER A 3 -6.73 13.56 47.58
N ILE A 4 -7.68 13.18 46.71
CA ILE A 4 -7.73 13.56 45.28
C ILE A 4 -7.54 15.07 45.07
N LYS A 5 -8.01 15.89 46.03
CA LYS A 5 -7.89 17.36 45.99
C LYS A 5 -6.47 17.88 46.25
N SER A 6 -5.59 17.12 46.92
CA SER A 6 -4.19 17.52 47.15
C SER A 6 -3.29 17.19 45.96
N LEU A 7 -3.58 16.11 45.24
CA LEU A 7 -2.91 15.76 43.98
C LEU A 7 -3.21 16.81 42.91
N LEU A 8 -4.47 17.25 42.79
CA LEU A 8 -4.88 18.24 41.79
C LEU A 8 -4.31 19.65 42.02
N ARG A 9 -3.91 20.01 43.24
CA ARG A 9 -3.35 21.35 43.54
C ARG A 9 -1.82 21.41 43.43
N ARG A 10 -1.11 20.29 43.62
CA ARG A 10 0.35 20.27 43.67
C ARG A 10 1.00 19.67 42.43
N ASP A 11 0.30 18.78 41.71
CA ASP A 11 0.86 18.02 40.59
C ASP A 11 0.22 18.40 39.23
N TRP A 12 -0.61 19.44 39.19
CA TRP A 12 -1.27 19.91 37.95
C TRP A 12 -0.28 20.33 36.86
N PHE A 13 0.87 20.90 37.26
CA PHE A 13 1.93 21.27 36.34
C PHE A 13 2.55 20.05 35.66
N ILE A 14 2.72 18.93 36.39
CA ILE A 14 3.23 17.69 35.82
C ILE A 14 2.22 17.15 34.79
N GLY A 15 0.93 17.14 35.15
CA GLY A 15 -0.14 16.76 34.22
C GLY A 15 -0.17 17.64 32.96
N LEU A 16 0.02 18.95 33.11
CA LEU A 16 0.09 19.90 32.00
C LEU A 16 1.29 19.63 31.09
N VAL A 17 2.48 19.45 31.67
CA VAL A 17 3.71 19.15 30.92
C VAL A 17 3.60 17.83 30.17
N VAL A 18 3.07 16.78 30.81
CA VAL A 18 2.84 15.48 30.15
C VAL A 18 1.81 15.63 29.02
N THR A 19 0.75 16.40 29.22
CA THR A 19 -0.27 16.65 28.19
C THR A 19 0.33 17.38 26.99
N ILE A 20 1.10 18.45 27.22
CA ILE A 20 1.77 19.22 26.16
C ILE A 20 2.77 18.33 25.41
N LEU A 21 3.55 17.52 26.12
CA LEU A 21 4.48 16.58 25.52
C LEU A 21 3.76 15.56 24.62
N PHE A 22 2.64 15.00 25.08
CA PHE A 22 1.83 14.08 24.28
C PHE A 22 1.23 14.74 23.05
N LEU A 23 0.75 15.98 23.16
CA LEU A 23 0.25 16.76 22.02
C LEU A 23 1.35 17.01 20.99
N PHE A 24 2.55 17.39 21.45
CA PHE A 24 3.71 17.60 20.58
C PHE A 24 4.15 16.30 19.87
N LEU A 25 4.22 15.19 20.59
CA LEU A 25 4.55 13.87 20.01
C LEU A 25 3.49 13.39 19.02
N ALA A 26 2.22 13.72 19.25
CA ALA A 26 1.13 13.41 18.32
C ALA A 26 1.25 14.20 17.01
N GLU A 27 1.52 15.51 17.08
CA GLU A 27 1.73 16.38 15.91
C GLU A 27 2.98 15.98 15.12
N ALA A 28 4.07 15.63 15.80
CA ALA A 28 5.32 15.17 15.18
C ALA A 28 5.21 13.80 14.49
N GLY A 29 4.05 13.12 14.53
CA GLY A 29 3.81 11.83 13.88
C GLY A 29 4.44 10.63 14.61
N TRP A 30 4.99 10.82 15.81
CA TRP A 30 5.63 9.74 16.58
C TRP A 30 4.64 8.68 17.02
N MET A 31 3.38 9.06 17.28
CA MET A 31 2.33 8.08 17.61
C MET A 31 2.03 7.13 16.45
N ALA A 32 2.07 7.62 15.20
CA ALA A 32 1.90 6.75 14.03
C ALA A 32 3.09 5.78 13.86
N VAL A 33 4.30 6.17 14.25
CA VAL A 33 5.47 5.29 14.23
C VAL A 33 5.35 4.22 15.31
N LEU A 34 4.95 4.58 16.52
CA LEU A 34 4.74 3.64 17.62
C LEU A 34 3.61 2.66 17.31
N ASP A 35 2.51 3.13 16.73
CA ASP A 35 1.40 2.30 16.30
C ASP A 35 1.83 1.27 15.25
N ARG A 36 2.55 1.69 14.20
CA ARG A 36 3.10 0.77 13.19
C ARG A 36 4.06 -0.26 13.78
N GLN A 37 4.91 0.15 14.73
CA GLN A 37 5.81 -0.79 15.42
C GLN A 37 5.04 -1.78 16.29
N ALA A 38 4.09 -1.30 17.10
CA ALA A 38 3.24 -2.14 17.94
C ALA A 38 2.44 -3.13 17.09
N TYR A 39 1.90 -2.70 15.95
CA TYR A 39 1.22 -3.56 14.98
C TYR A 39 2.16 -4.64 14.44
N ASN A 40 3.35 -4.28 13.96
CA ASN A 40 4.32 -5.25 13.44
C ASN A 40 4.69 -6.31 14.50
N VAL A 41 4.88 -5.88 15.74
CA VAL A 41 5.16 -6.78 16.86
C VAL A 41 3.97 -7.68 17.15
N GLY A 42 2.77 -7.10 17.22
CA GLY A 42 1.52 -7.84 17.43
C GLY A 42 1.29 -8.90 16.35
N VAL A 43 1.49 -8.57 15.07
CA VAL A 43 1.37 -9.52 13.96
C VAL A 43 2.39 -10.64 14.08
N LYS A 44 3.66 -10.34 14.40
CA LYS A 44 4.69 -11.37 14.58
C LYS A 44 4.38 -12.33 15.72
N PHE A 45 3.85 -11.82 16.84
CA PHE A 45 3.47 -12.66 17.98
C PHE A 45 2.14 -13.40 17.77
N SER A 46 1.24 -12.84 16.95
CA SER A 46 -0.05 -13.47 16.63
C SER A 46 0.08 -14.53 15.54
N ALA A 47 1.13 -14.48 14.72
CA ALA A 47 1.42 -15.48 13.70
C ALA A 47 1.71 -16.83 14.37
N THR A 48 0.69 -17.70 14.39
CA THR A 48 0.78 -19.01 15.05
C THR A 48 1.46 -20.07 14.18
N LYS A 49 1.76 -19.75 12.91
CA LYS A 49 2.30 -20.68 11.93
C LYS A 49 3.39 -20.01 11.11
N GLU A 50 4.45 -20.76 10.86
CA GLU A 50 5.47 -20.40 9.87
C GLU A 50 4.84 -20.26 8.48
N PRO A 51 5.37 -19.37 7.60
CA PRO A 51 4.97 -19.30 6.21
C PRO A 51 5.09 -20.67 5.55
N HIS A 52 4.09 -21.05 4.76
CA HIS A 52 4.15 -22.31 4.03
C HIS A 52 5.16 -22.19 2.88
N GLU A 53 6.06 -23.15 2.73
CA GLU A 53 7.13 -23.13 1.71
C GLU A 53 6.61 -23.12 0.26
N ASP A 54 5.35 -23.52 0.05
CA ASP A 54 4.70 -23.60 -1.25
C ASP A 54 4.04 -22.28 -1.67
N ILE A 55 4.08 -21.25 -0.82
CA ILE A 55 3.49 -19.93 -1.11
C ILE A 55 4.60 -18.97 -1.55
N VAL A 56 4.54 -18.55 -2.80
CA VAL A 56 5.44 -17.53 -3.36
C VAL A 56 4.68 -16.23 -3.58
N ILE A 57 5.17 -15.14 -3.00
CA ILE A 57 4.65 -13.79 -3.21
C ILE A 57 5.61 -13.06 -4.16
N VAL A 58 5.09 -12.61 -5.29
CA VAL A 58 5.81 -11.74 -6.23
C VAL A 58 5.21 -10.34 -6.11
N ALA A 59 5.98 -9.41 -5.56
CA ALA A 59 5.54 -8.03 -5.37
C ALA A 59 5.69 -7.21 -6.66
N ILE A 60 4.80 -6.23 -6.84
CA ILE A 60 4.95 -5.17 -7.83
C ILE A 60 5.62 -4.01 -7.11
N ASP A 61 6.88 -3.72 -7.44
CA ASP A 61 7.70 -2.68 -6.83
C ASP A 61 7.89 -1.47 -7.75
N ASP A 62 8.51 -0.41 -7.22
CA ASP A 62 8.77 0.82 -7.97
C ASP A 62 9.60 0.56 -9.23
N LYS A 63 10.52 -0.41 -9.18
CA LYS A 63 11.31 -0.81 -10.33
C LYS A 63 10.43 -1.41 -11.43
N SER A 64 9.52 -2.32 -11.06
CA SER A 64 8.56 -2.90 -11.98
C SER A 64 7.67 -1.84 -12.63
N LEU A 65 7.23 -0.83 -11.86
CA LEU A 65 6.43 0.28 -12.38
C LEU A 65 7.22 1.21 -13.31
N GLN A 66 8.51 1.42 -13.03
CA GLN A 66 9.38 2.20 -13.93
C GLN A 66 9.64 1.47 -15.25
N GLU A 67 9.78 0.16 -15.23
CA GLU A 67 10.07 -0.65 -16.42
C GLU A 67 8.82 -0.94 -17.27
N LEU A 68 7.69 -1.26 -16.64
CA LEU A 68 6.46 -1.69 -17.34
C LEU A 68 5.40 -0.60 -17.42
N GLY A 69 5.59 0.51 -16.72
CA GLY A 69 4.64 1.61 -16.61
C GLY A 69 3.72 1.50 -15.40
N ALA A 70 2.83 2.48 -15.27
CA ALA A 70 1.90 2.58 -14.16
C ALA A 70 0.93 1.38 -14.12
N TRP A 71 0.63 0.92 -12.90
CA TRP A 71 -0.42 -0.06 -12.65
C TRP A 71 -1.80 0.61 -12.70
N PRO A 72 -2.87 -0.06 -13.19
CA PRO A 72 -2.89 -1.40 -13.79
C PRO A 72 -2.19 -1.44 -15.15
N TRP A 73 -1.36 -2.47 -15.36
CA TRP A 73 -0.67 -2.66 -16.63
C TRP A 73 -1.63 -3.00 -17.77
N SER A 74 -1.15 -2.83 -19.00
CA SER A 74 -1.90 -3.20 -20.18
C SER A 74 -2.19 -4.71 -20.23
N ARG A 75 -3.32 -5.08 -20.83
CA ARG A 75 -3.80 -6.44 -21.08
C ARG A 75 -2.78 -7.26 -21.85
N ASP A 76 -1.91 -6.64 -22.65
CA ASP A 76 -0.80 -7.33 -23.32
C ASP A 76 0.26 -7.82 -22.32
N VAL A 77 0.66 -6.96 -21.37
CA VAL A 77 1.59 -7.34 -20.29
C VAL A 77 0.97 -8.44 -19.44
N LEU A 78 -0.30 -8.28 -19.06
CA LEU A 78 -1.04 -9.28 -18.29
C LEU A 78 -1.20 -10.61 -19.03
N ALA A 79 -1.48 -10.59 -20.34
CA ALA A 79 -1.58 -11.78 -21.17
C ALA A 79 -0.22 -12.49 -21.30
N LYS A 80 0.88 -11.75 -21.42
CA LYS A 80 2.22 -12.32 -21.43
C LYS A 80 2.53 -13.02 -20.11
N THR A 81 2.25 -12.37 -18.98
CA THR A 81 2.42 -12.96 -17.65
C THR A 81 1.54 -14.20 -17.47
N THR A 82 0.28 -14.13 -17.90
CA THR A 82 -0.64 -15.28 -17.92
C THR A 82 -0.05 -16.46 -18.67
N ARG A 83 0.42 -16.25 -19.90
CA ARG A 83 1.02 -17.32 -20.72
C ARG A 83 2.25 -17.93 -20.07
N LEU A 84 3.06 -17.13 -19.37
CA LEU A 84 4.23 -17.61 -18.64
C LEU A 84 3.81 -18.49 -17.46
N LEU A 85 2.88 -18.02 -16.62
CA LEU A 85 2.39 -18.77 -15.45
C LEU A 85 1.67 -20.06 -15.87
N SER A 86 0.89 -20.03 -16.95
CA SER A 86 0.20 -21.21 -17.47
C SER A 86 1.13 -22.35 -17.90
N ARG A 87 2.42 -22.08 -18.20
CA ARG A 87 3.40 -23.15 -18.50
C ARG A 87 3.62 -24.10 -17.33
N ALA A 88 3.42 -23.62 -16.11
CA ALA A 88 3.49 -24.44 -14.90
C ALA A 88 2.23 -25.31 -14.69
N LYS A 89 1.21 -25.19 -15.55
CA LYS A 89 -0.07 -25.91 -15.48
C LYS A 89 -0.73 -25.80 -14.09
N PRO A 90 -0.98 -24.57 -13.59
CA PRO A 90 -1.67 -24.40 -12.32
C PRO A 90 -3.10 -24.95 -12.41
N SER A 91 -3.64 -25.42 -11.28
CA SER A 91 -5.06 -25.85 -11.22
C SER A 91 -6.02 -24.68 -11.42
N VAL A 92 -5.64 -23.49 -10.93
CA VAL A 92 -6.42 -22.25 -11.03
C VAL A 92 -5.46 -21.07 -11.22
N LEU A 93 -5.84 -20.14 -12.09
CA LEU A 93 -5.22 -18.82 -12.21
C LEU A 93 -6.34 -17.77 -12.12
N GLY A 94 -6.24 -16.87 -11.14
CA GLY A 94 -7.27 -15.86 -10.87
C GLY A 94 -6.73 -14.45 -11.03
N PHE A 95 -7.61 -13.55 -11.46
CA PHE A 95 -7.38 -12.11 -11.44
C PHE A 95 -8.40 -11.46 -10.51
N THR A 96 -7.95 -10.50 -9.70
CA THR A 96 -8.83 -9.79 -8.75
C THR A 96 -9.34 -8.47 -9.30
N MET A 97 -8.71 -7.94 -10.36
CA MET A 97 -9.12 -6.69 -10.99
C MET A 97 -10.23 -6.90 -12.03
N PRO A 98 -11.13 -5.93 -12.19
CA PRO A 98 -12.20 -6.01 -13.17
C PRO A 98 -11.64 -5.83 -14.61
N PHE A 99 -12.24 -6.53 -15.56
CA PHE A 99 -11.92 -6.46 -17.00
C PHE A 99 -13.11 -5.94 -17.83
N ASP A 100 -14.02 -5.24 -17.19
CA ASP A 100 -15.31 -4.78 -17.71
C ASP A 100 -15.23 -3.49 -18.55
N THR A 101 -14.08 -2.81 -18.53
CA THR A 101 -13.85 -1.58 -19.29
C THR A 101 -12.89 -1.80 -20.45
N ASP A 102 -13.11 -1.06 -21.54
CA ASP A 102 -12.19 -1.02 -22.67
C ASP A 102 -10.84 -0.45 -22.20
N GLN A 103 -9.77 -1.09 -22.67
CA GLN A 103 -8.44 -0.61 -22.33
C GLN A 103 -8.08 0.59 -23.21
N ASP A 104 -8.08 1.76 -22.58
CA ASP A 104 -7.68 2.99 -23.23
C ASP A 104 -6.16 3.04 -23.35
N GLU A 105 -5.61 2.61 -24.49
CA GLU A 105 -4.19 2.76 -24.75
C GLU A 105 -3.85 4.24 -24.93
N ALA A 106 -3.15 4.82 -23.96
CA ALA A 106 -2.63 6.19 -24.05
C ALA A 106 -1.92 6.45 -25.40
N GLY A 107 -1.22 5.44 -25.94
CA GLY A 107 -0.59 5.49 -27.25
C GLY A 107 -1.57 5.66 -28.42
N LEU A 108 -2.70 4.93 -28.44
CA LEU A 108 -3.71 5.07 -29.50
C LEU A 108 -4.35 6.46 -29.50
N LYS A 109 -4.60 7.04 -28.32
CA LYS A 109 -5.08 8.42 -28.21
C LYS A 109 -4.08 9.42 -28.78
N SER A 110 -2.79 9.27 -28.49
CA SER A 110 -1.74 10.12 -29.06
C SER A 110 -1.64 9.96 -30.59
N LEU A 111 -1.69 8.74 -31.10
CA LEU A 111 -1.66 8.47 -32.55
C LEU A 111 -2.89 9.01 -33.28
N ALA A 112 -4.08 8.91 -32.68
CA ALA A 112 -5.29 9.50 -33.22
C ALA A 112 -5.20 11.03 -33.29
N GLY A 113 -4.64 11.67 -32.27
CA GLY A 113 -4.35 13.11 -32.26
C GLY A 113 -3.38 13.53 -33.36
N LEU A 114 -2.26 12.81 -33.52
CA LEU A 114 -1.28 13.06 -34.59
C LEU A 114 -1.91 12.89 -35.97
N ARG A 115 -2.70 11.84 -36.18
CA ARG A 115 -3.42 11.59 -37.44
C ARG A 115 -4.40 12.72 -37.76
N ALA A 116 -5.08 13.27 -36.76
CA ALA A 116 -6.01 14.38 -36.94
C ALA A 116 -5.29 15.68 -37.36
N ILE A 117 -4.06 15.91 -36.87
CA ILE A 117 -3.23 17.04 -37.29
C ILE A 117 -2.80 16.86 -38.75
N ILE A 118 -2.27 15.68 -39.11
CA ILE A 118 -1.80 15.39 -40.48
C ILE A 118 -2.93 15.46 -41.50
N LYS A 119 -4.16 15.08 -41.16
CA LYS A 119 -5.31 15.11 -42.09
C LYS A 119 -5.92 16.50 -42.26
N LYS A 120 -5.51 17.48 -41.45
CA LYS A 120 -6.02 18.86 -41.48
C LYS A 120 -5.17 19.78 -42.36
N GLU A 121 -3.98 19.32 -42.75
CA GLU A 121 -3.16 19.88 -43.84
C GLU A 121 -3.43 19.14 -45.17
#